data_AF-A0A660NYL6-F1
#
_entry.id   AF-A0A660NYL6-F1
#
_cell.length_a   1.000
_cell.length_b   1.000
_cell.length_c   1.000
_cell.angle_alpha   90.00
_cell.angle_beta   90.00
_cell.angle_gamma   90.00
#
_symmetry.space_group_name_H-M   'P 1'
#
loop_
_entity.id
_entity.type
_entity.pdbx_description
1 polymer ?
#
loop_
_entity_poly.entity_id
_entity_poly.type
_entity_poly.pdbx_seq_one_letter_code
_entity_poly.pdbx_strand_id
1 'polypeptide(L)'
;EIAHCAFPGANVTWTTDPKEAFTGAKYIISSGGAPRKDGMTREDLLKGNCKIAAEFGDYIKQYCPDVEHVVVIFNPADVTALTALIHSGLKPNQLTSLAALDSTRLQQALALEFGVQQDKVTGAHTYGGHGEQMAVFASQVKIDGKPLSEMNLSNERWEEIKHDTVQGGSRIIKLRGRSSFQSPAYNAVKMIEAAMGGEKFTLPAGCYVNDDRLGFKNVMMAMPTTIDKTGVHYDLPTGTEEEMAALKASYEHLCKMRDEIVTLGIIPAVADWKKDNVNL
;
A
#
# COMPACT_ATOMS: atom_id res chain seq x y z
N GLU A 1 18.39 0.50 20.76
CA GLU A 1 18.96 -0.15 19.56
C GLU A 1 19.29 0.91 18.51
N ILE A 2 18.31 1.60 17.89
CA ILE A 2 18.54 2.73 16.97
C ILE A 2 19.56 3.76 17.48
N ALA A 3 19.45 4.22 18.74
CA ALA A 3 20.40 5.19 19.30
C ALA A 3 21.85 4.67 19.38
N HIS A 4 22.04 3.34 19.42
CA HIS A 4 23.37 2.73 19.47
C HIS A 4 24.09 2.77 18.10
N CYS A 5 23.37 3.07 17.02
CA CYS A 5 23.97 3.25 15.68
C CYS A 5 24.75 4.56 15.55
N ALA A 6 24.58 5.52 16.46
CA ALA A 6 25.29 6.80 16.47
C ALA A 6 25.19 7.59 15.15
N PHE A 7 23.99 7.67 14.56
CA PHE A 7 23.78 8.41 13.31
C PHE A 7 24.18 9.89 13.45
N PRO A 8 25.16 10.38 12.65
CA PRO A 8 25.62 11.76 12.75
C PRO A 8 24.48 12.76 12.55
N GLY A 9 24.32 13.69 13.51
CA GLY A 9 23.34 14.78 13.44
C GLY A 9 21.89 14.40 13.73
N ALA A 10 21.59 13.13 14.05
CA ALA A 10 20.23 12.69 14.36
C ALA A 10 19.86 12.94 15.83
N ASN A 11 18.72 13.58 16.08
CA ASN A 11 18.10 13.67 17.40
C ASN A 11 17.00 12.60 17.51
N VAL A 12 17.33 11.45 18.10
CA VAL A 12 16.39 10.32 18.24
C VAL A 12 15.66 10.40 19.58
N THR A 13 14.33 10.46 19.54
CA THR A 13 13.45 10.39 20.70
C THR A 13 12.52 9.17 20.61
N TRP A 14 11.94 8.77 21.73
CA TRP A 14 10.94 7.70 21.80
C TRP A 14 9.97 7.98 22.94
N THR A 15 8.71 7.63 22.77
CA THR A 15 7.66 7.80 23.78
C THR A 15 6.55 6.78 23.54
N THR A 16 5.73 6.56 24.56
CA THR A 16 4.47 5.82 24.47
C THR A 16 3.25 6.72 24.57
N ASP A 17 3.43 8.04 24.73
CA ASP A 17 2.35 9.03 24.72
C ASP A 17 2.08 9.50 23.27
N PRO A 18 0.88 9.23 22.70
CA PRO A 18 0.52 9.69 21.37
C PRO A 18 0.62 11.22 21.20
N LYS A 19 0.29 12.00 22.23
CA LYS A 19 0.38 13.46 22.12
C LYS A 19 1.82 13.89 21.90
N GLU A 20 2.76 13.35 22.68
CA GLU A 20 4.19 13.64 22.54
C GLU A 20 4.74 13.17 21.19
N ALA A 21 4.36 11.95 20.75
CA ALA A 21 4.84 11.38 19.49
C ALA A 21 4.37 12.15 18.25
N PHE A 22 3.14 12.66 18.25
CA PHE A 22 2.53 13.28 17.07
C PHE A 22 2.75 14.80 17.03
N THR A 23 2.91 15.48 18.18
CA THR A 23 3.10 16.94 18.20
C THR A 23 4.27 17.36 17.32
N GLY A 24 3.99 18.14 16.26
CA GLY A 24 4.99 18.67 15.34
C GLY A 24 5.50 17.68 14.28
N ALA A 25 4.93 16.47 14.19
CA ALA A 25 5.30 15.51 13.16
C ALA A 25 4.97 16.03 11.74
N LYS A 26 5.94 15.92 10.82
CA LYS A 26 5.77 16.29 9.40
C LYS A 26 5.65 15.10 8.46
N TYR A 27 6.21 13.96 8.83
CA TYR A 27 6.17 12.73 8.06
C TYR A 27 5.94 11.57 9.00
N ILE A 28 5.04 10.65 8.63
CA ILE A 28 4.66 9.53 9.50
C ILE A 28 4.72 8.22 8.71
N ILE A 29 5.36 7.21 9.30
CA ILE A 29 5.23 5.81 8.88
C ILE A 29 4.53 5.06 10.01
N SER A 30 3.37 4.46 9.72
CA SER A 30 2.64 3.65 10.68
C SER A 30 2.65 2.18 10.29
N SER A 31 3.29 1.36 11.14
CA SER A 31 3.22 -0.10 11.11
C SER A 31 2.46 -0.66 12.32
N GLY A 32 1.69 0.18 13.03
CA GLY A 32 1.12 -0.09 14.35
C GLY A 32 -0.16 -0.93 14.38
N GLY A 33 -0.30 -1.93 13.51
CA GLY A 33 -1.47 -2.83 13.53
C GLY A 33 -1.37 -3.92 14.60
N ALA A 34 -2.52 -4.49 14.96
CA ALA A 34 -2.58 -5.67 15.80
C ALA A 34 -2.12 -6.92 15.03
N PRO A 35 -1.21 -7.74 15.59
CA PRO A 35 -0.88 -9.03 15.02
C PRO A 35 -2.07 -9.98 15.18
N ARG A 36 -2.24 -10.89 14.22
CA ARG A 36 -3.21 -11.99 14.35
C ARG A 36 -2.84 -12.86 15.55
N LYS A 37 -3.80 -13.11 16.45
CA LYS A 37 -3.66 -14.02 17.59
C LYS A 37 -4.43 -15.32 17.34
N ASP A 38 -4.03 -16.40 18.02
CA ASP A 38 -4.76 -17.67 17.97
C ASP A 38 -6.22 -17.48 18.40
N GLY A 39 -7.15 -18.02 17.62
CA GLY A 39 -8.59 -17.90 17.86
C GLY A 39 -9.26 -16.64 17.30
N MET A 40 -8.52 -15.66 16.77
CA MET A 40 -9.14 -14.50 16.09
C MET A 40 -9.75 -14.89 14.75
N THR A 41 -11.01 -14.48 14.54
CA THR A 41 -11.63 -14.55 13.21
C THR A 41 -11.04 -13.49 12.28
N ARG A 42 -11.27 -13.63 10.97
CA ARG A 42 -10.90 -12.60 9.98
C ARG A 42 -11.60 -11.27 10.28
N GLU A 43 -12.86 -11.32 10.67
CA GLU A 43 -13.69 -10.16 11.00
C GLU A 43 -13.17 -9.44 12.26
N ASP A 44 -12.78 -10.18 13.31
CA ASP A 44 -12.20 -9.61 14.52
C ASP A 44 -10.91 -8.83 14.21
N LEU A 45 -10.05 -9.43 13.38
CA LEU A 45 -8.78 -8.80 12.98
C LEU A 45 -9.03 -7.54 12.14
N LEU A 46 -9.97 -7.59 11.19
CA LEU A 46 -10.39 -6.45 10.39
C LEU A 46 -10.89 -5.31 11.28
N LYS A 47 -11.85 -5.61 12.17
CA LYS A 47 -12.44 -4.63 13.09
C LYS A 47 -11.41 -4.05 14.05
N GLY A 48 -10.52 -4.88 14.58
CA GLY A 48 -9.43 -4.44 15.45
C GLY A 48 -8.49 -3.46 14.75
N ASN A 49 -8.01 -3.80 13.56
CA ASN A 49 -7.06 -2.96 12.83
C ASN A 49 -7.69 -1.67 12.31
N CYS A 50 -8.96 -1.68 11.88
CA CYS A 50 -9.59 -0.43 11.46
C CYS A 50 -9.91 0.49 12.65
N LYS A 51 -10.21 -0.03 13.85
CA LYS A 51 -10.32 0.80 15.06
C LYS A 51 -9.00 1.50 15.40
N ILE A 52 -7.89 0.76 15.32
CA ILE A 52 -6.54 1.33 15.49
C ILE A 52 -6.28 2.41 14.42
N ALA A 53 -6.71 2.18 13.19
CA ALA A 53 -6.56 3.15 12.11
C ALA A 53 -7.40 4.42 12.29
N ALA A 54 -8.62 4.29 12.83
CA ALA A 54 -9.49 5.43 13.17
C ALA A 54 -8.85 6.28 14.26
N GLU A 55 -8.41 5.65 15.36
CA GLU A 55 -7.69 6.33 16.44
C GLU A 55 -6.39 6.99 15.94
N PHE A 56 -5.64 6.31 15.08
CA PHE A 56 -4.47 6.87 14.42
C PHE A 56 -4.81 8.13 13.59
N GLY A 57 -5.90 8.11 12.84
CA GLY A 57 -6.40 9.28 12.13
C GLY A 57 -6.79 10.42 13.09
N ASP A 58 -7.52 10.11 14.16
CA ASP A 58 -7.90 11.10 15.17
C ASP A 58 -6.68 11.75 15.83
N TYR A 59 -5.62 10.98 16.12
CA TYR A 59 -4.35 11.53 16.61
C TYR A 59 -3.68 12.48 15.62
N ILE A 60 -3.68 12.15 14.32
CA ILE A 60 -3.18 13.07 13.29
C ILE A 60 -3.98 14.37 13.32
N LYS A 61 -5.30 14.27 13.27
CA LYS A 61 -6.21 15.43 13.24
C LYS A 61 -6.04 16.33 14.46
N GLN A 62 -5.80 15.73 15.63
CA GLN A 62 -5.70 16.45 16.89
C GLN A 62 -4.32 17.06 17.14
N TYR A 63 -3.23 16.34 16.83
CA TYR A 63 -1.88 16.69 17.29
C TYR A 63 -0.93 17.16 16.18
N CYS A 64 -1.19 16.80 14.92
CA CYS A 64 -0.40 17.24 13.76
C CYS A 64 -1.26 17.36 12.48
N PRO A 65 -2.29 18.24 12.48
CA PRO A 65 -3.13 18.42 11.29
C PRO A 65 -2.38 19.00 10.08
N ASP A 66 -1.15 19.49 10.30
CA ASP A 66 -0.23 20.03 9.31
C ASP A 66 0.91 19.06 8.94
N VAL A 67 0.72 17.75 9.18
CA VAL A 67 1.57 16.69 8.65
C VAL A 67 1.57 16.73 7.12
N GLU A 68 2.73 16.54 6.50
CA GLU A 68 2.89 16.66 5.05
C GLU A 68 2.56 15.35 4.34
N HIS A 69 3.03 14.21 4.85
CA HIS A 69 2.74 12.90 4.27
C HIS A 69 2.72 11.75 5.28
N VAL A 70 1.84 10.77 5.03
CA VAL A 70 1.64 9.58 5.87
C VAL A 70 1.72 8.32 5.03
N VAL A 71 2.45 7.31 5.52
CA VAL A 71 2.51 5.95 4.93
C VAL A 71 1.95 4.95 5.94
N VAL A 72 0.86 4.27 5.58
CA VAL A 72 0.23 3.19 6.36
C VAL A 72 0.66 1.84 5.82
N ILE A 73 1.20 0.97 6.67
CA ILE A 73 1.73 -0.35 6.25
C ILE A 73 0.90 -1.51 6.79
N PHE A 74 0.21 -1.32 7.91
CA PHE A 74 -0.42 -2.44 8.60
C PHE A 74 -1.73 -2.87 7.93
N ASN A 75 -1.93 -4.19 7.88
CA ASN A 75 -2.99 -4.81 7.10
C ASN A 75 -4.36 -4.82 7.80
N PRO A 76 -5.46 -4.88 7.04
CA PRO A 76 -5.51 -4.82 5.57
C PRO A 76 -5.30 -3.39 5.09
N ALA A 77 -4.20 -3.15 4.35
CA ALA A 77 -3.64 -1.82 4.15
C ALA A 77 -4.60 -0.87 3.41
N ASP A 78 -5.44 -1.41 2.53
CA ASP A 78 -6.43 -0.65 1.77
C ASP A 78 -7.47 -0.01 2.71
N VAL A 79 -8.06 -0.79 3.61
CA VAL A 79 -9.11 -0.32 4.52
C VAL A 79 -8.55 0.42 5.73
N THR A 80 -7.38 0.05 6.23
CA THR A 80 -6.74 0.78 7.34
C THR A 80 -6.30 2.16 6.88
N ALA A 81 -5.69 2.28 5.71
CA ALA A 81 -5.31 3.57 5.16
C ALA A 81 -6.53 4.44 4.81
N LEU A 82 -7.60 3.84 4.27
CA LEU A 82 -8.86 4.54 4.00
C LEU A 82 -9.48 5.08 5.30
N THR A 83 -9.53 4.25 6.34
CA THR A 83 -10.06 4.63 7.65
C THR A 83 -9.24 5.77 8.26
N ALA A 84 -7.91 5.67 8.23
CA ALA A 84 -7.03 6.73 8.70
C ALA A 84 -7.22 8.03 7.92
N LEU A 85 -7.40 7.97 6.59
CA LEU A 85 -7.66 9.14 5.76
C LEU A 85 -8.99 9.83 6.14
N ILE A 86 -10.06 9.07 6.33
CA ILE A 86 -11.38 9.62 6.73
C ILE A 86 -11.29 10.32 8.10
N HIS A 87 -10.57 9.74 9.06
CA HIS A 87 -10.48 10.30 10.41
C HIS A 87 -9.46 11.46 10.53
N SER A 88 -8.39 11.43 9.75
CA SER A 88 -7.27 12.39 9.86
C SER A 88 -7.57 13.81 9.39
N GLY A 89 -8.59 14.00 8.54
CA GLY A 89 -8.84 15.30 7.91
C GLY A 89 -7.81 15.68 6.86
N LEU A 90 -6.90 14.79 6.46
CA LEU A 90 -5.87 15.04 5.45
C LEU A 90 -6.45 15.06 4.04
N LYS A 91 -5.74 15.71 3.11
CA LYS A 91 -6.06 15.60 1.69
C LYS A 91 -5.69 14.22 1.16
N PRO A 92 -6.41 13.69 0.15
CA PRO A 92 -6.11 12.41 -0.48
C PRO A 92 -4.66 12.21 -0.90
N ASN A 93 -3.99 13.27 -1.36
CA ASN A 93 -2.60 13.19 -1.83
C ASN A 93 -1.57 13.14 -0.68
N GLN A 94 -1.96 13.25 0.59
CA GLN A 94 -1.06 13.26 1.75
C GLN A 94 -1.00 11.91 2.47
N LEU A 95 -1.77 10.90 2.04
CA LEU A 95 -1.79 9.59 2.69
C LEU A 95 -1.68 8.48 1.65
N THR A 96 -0.77 7.56 1.91
CA THR A 96 -0.54 6.38 1.08
C THR A 96 -0.53 5.11 1.92
N SER A 97 -0.78 3.97 1.30
CA SER A 97 -0.48 2.67 1.86
C SER A 97 0.66 1.98 1.11
N LEU A 98 1.41 1.12 1.80
CA LEU A 98 2.44 0.32 1.14
C LEU A 98 1.81 -0.76 0.25
N ALA A 99 2.00 -0.66 -1.06
CA ALA A 99 1.54 -1.65 -2.04
C ALA A 99 2.62 -2.18 -3.00
N ALA A 100 3.85 -1.66 -2.92
CA ALA A 100 4.90 -1.95 -3.89
C ALA A 100 5.43 -3.41 -3.85
N LEU A 101 5.21 -4.13 -2.75
CA LEU A 101 5.85 -5.43 -2.53
C LEU A 101 5.43 -6.48 -3.54
N ASP A 102 4.17 -6.50 -3.97
CA ASP A 102 3.69 -7.47 -4.96
C ASP A 102 4.35 -7.25 -6.32
N SER A 103 4.53 -5.99 -6.72
CA SER A 103 5.28 -5.62 -7.92
C SER A 103 6.75 -6.03 -7.83
N THR A 104 7.43 -5.77 -6.71
CA THR A 104 8.85 -6.19 -6.54
C THR A 104 9.01 -7.71 -6.47
N ARG A 105 8.01 -8.45 -5.95
CA ARG A 105 7.99 -9.92 -5.95
C ARG A 105 7.83 -10.46 -7.36
N LEU A 106 6.90 -9.89 -8.14
CA LEU A 106 6.71 -10.25 -9.54
C LEU A 106 7.99 -10.01 -10.35
N GLN A 107 8.59 -8.83 -10.17
CA GLN A 107 9.86 -8.46 -10.79
C GLN A 107 10.95 -9.50 -10.48
N GLN A 108 11.09 -9.90 -9.21
CA GLN A 108 12.06 -10.92 -8.80
C GLN A 108 11.76 -12.29 -9.41
N ALA A 109 10.50 -12.72 -9.45
CA ALA A 109 10.11 -14.00 -10.01
C ALA A 109 10.47 -14.10 -11.50
N LEU A 110 10.18 -13.04 -12.26
CA LEU A 110 10.55 -12.92 -13.67
C LEU A 110 12.06 -12.88 -13.88
N ALA A 111 12.79 -12.15 -13.03
CA ALA A 111 14.24 -12.06 -13.13
C ALA A 111 14.91 -13.44 -12.95
N LEU A 112 14.42 -14.23 -12.00
CA LEU A 112 14.85 -15.61 -11.78
C LEU A 112 14.48 -16.52 -12.95
N GLU A 113 13.27 -16.38 -13.49
CA GLU A 113 12.80 -17.19 -14.64
C GLU A 113 13.71 -17.01 -15.86
N PHE A 114 14.10 -15.77 -16.17
CA PHE A 114 14.88 -15.46 -17.37
C PHE A 114 16.38 -15.33 -17.14
N GLY A 115 16.86 -15.54 -15.90
CA GLY A 115 18.28 -15.48 -15.56
C GLY A 115 18.91 -14.10 -15.77
N VAL A 116 18.14 -13.04 -15.53
CA VAL A 116 18.61 -11.65 -15.65
C VAL A 116 18.72 -10.98 -14.28
N GLN A 117 19.40 -9.84 -14.20
CA GLN A 117 19.40 -9.03 -12.98
C GLN A 117 17.98 -8.45 -12.74
N GLN A 118 17.57 -8.32 -11.48
CA GLN A 118 16.21 -7.91 -11.14
C GLN A 118 15.83 -6.54 -11.71
N ASP A 119 16.78 -5.61 -11.75
CA ASP A 119 16.61 -4.26 -12.32
C ASP A 119 16.45 -4.25 -13.85
N LYS A 120 16.80 -5.35 -14.53
CA LYS A 120 16.53 -5.55 -15.97
C LYS A 120 15.10 -5.95 -16.26
N VAL A 121 14.32 -6.32 -15.24
CA VAL A 121 12.88 -6.50 -15.36
C VAL A 121 12.19 -5.18 -15.06
N THR A 122 11.63 -4.54 -16.07
CA THR A 122 10.96 -3.24 -15.95
C THR A 122 9.47 -3.36 -16.27
N GLY A 123 8.62 -2.51 -15.68
CA GLY A 123 7.17 -2.51 -15.95
C GLY A 123 6.39 -3.63 -15.28
N ALA A 124 7.01 -4.42 -14.39
CA ALA A 124 6.35 -5.45 -13.59
C ALA A 124 5.55 -4.83 -12.45
N HIS A 125 4.29 -4.49 -12.75
CA HIS A 125 3.40 -3.81 -11.81
C HIS A 125 2.14 -4.62 -11.51
N THR A 126 1.67 -4.44 -10.28
CA THR A 126 0.43 -4.99 -9.76
C THR A 126 -0.39 -3.84 -9.19
N TYR A 127 -1.67 -3.77 -9.58
CA TYR A 127 -2.60 -2.71 -9.16
C TYR A 127 -3.81 -3.31 -8.44
N GLY A 128 -4.64 -2.46 -7.84
CA GLY A 128 -5.81 -2.89 -7.08
C GLY A 128 -5.49 -3.23 -5.63
N GLY A 129 -6.14 -4.26 -5.08
CA GLY A 129 -5.86 -4.79 -3.75
C GLY A 129 -4.56 -5.58 -3.68
N HIS A 130 -4.26 -6.11 -2.48
CA HIS A 130 -3.08 -6.93 -2.22
C HIS A 130 -3.35 -8.44 -2.39
N GLY A 131 -2.32 -9.20 -2.75
CA GLY A 131 -2.33 -10.67 -2.69
C GLY A 131 -3.30 -11.29 -3.69
N GLU A 132 -4.24 -12.12 -3.21
CA GLU A 132 -5.22 -12.80 -4.08
C GLU A 132 -6.13 -11.83 -4.85
N GLN A 133 -6.20 -10.57 -4.41
CA GLN A 133 -7.02 -9.54 -5.03
C GLN A 133 -6.21 -8.59 -5.93
N MET A 134 -4.91 -8.84 -6.16
CA MET A 134 -4.09 -7.98 -7.02
C MET A 134 -4.39 -8.23 -8.51
N ALA A 135 -4.35 -7.18 -9.32
CA ALA A 135 -4.39 -7.27 -10.77
C ALA A 135 -2.96 -7.16 -11.33
N VAL A 136 -2.49 -8.20 -12.02
CA VAL A 136 -1.15 -8.25 -12.60
C VAL A 136 -1.15 -7.63 -13.99
N PHE A 137 -0.33 -6.60 -14.22
CA PHE A 137 -0.19 -5.92 -15.51
C PHE A 137 1.11 -6.38 -16.17
N ALA A 138 1.02 -7.45 -16.97
CA ALA A 138 2.13 -8.09 -17.66
C ALA A 138 2.44 -7.46 -19.02
N SER A 139 1.48 -6.80 -19.65
CA SER A 139 1.60 -6.23 -21.01
C SER A 139 2.69 -5.15 -21.12
N GLN A 140 3.04 -4.50 -20.01
CA GLN A 140 4.09 -3.48 -19.95
C GLN A 140 5.45 -4.03 -19.54
N VAL A 141 5.53 -5.33 -19.21
CA VAL A 141 6.76 -5.95 -18.72
C VAL A 141 7.77 -6.06 -19.84
N LYS A 142 9.02 -5.70 -19.53
CA LYS A 142 10.19 -5.96 -20.37
C LYS A 142 11.24 -6.71 -19.58
N ILE A 143 11.85 -7.71 -20.20
CA ILE A 143 12.98 -8.50 -19.71
C ILE A 143 14.23 -8.10 -20.50
N ASP A 144 15.15 -7.40 -19.84
CA ASP A 144 16.37 -6.87 -20.46
C ASP A 144 16.08 -6.09 -21.76
N GLY A 145 15.05 -5.24 -21.69
CA GLY A 145 14.58 -4.40 -22.79
C GLY A 145 13.62 -5.06 -23.78
N LYS A 146 13.42 -6.38 -23.75
CA LYS A 146 12.49 -7.09 -24.64
C LYS A 146 11.11 -7.28 -24.01
N PRO A 147 9.99 -7.04 -24.72
CA PRO A 147 8.65 -7.29 -24.19
C PRO A 147 8.47 -8.74 -23.70
N LEU A 148 7.79 -8.93 -22.58
CA LEU A 148 7.53 -10.27 -22.02
C LEU A 148 6.79 -11.18 -23.02
N SER A 149 5.93 -10.60 -23.86
CA SER A 149 5.21 -11.31 -24.93
C SER A 149 6.11 -11.92 -26.01
N GLU A 150 7.36 -11.45 -26.13
CA GLU A 150 8.37 -12.00 -27.06
C GLU A 150 9.26 -13.05 -26.40
N MET A 151 9.13 -13.25 -25.09
CA MET A 151 9.90 -14.23 -24.34
C MET A 151 9.27 -15.62 -24.48
N ASN A 152 10.10 -16.66 -24.48
CA ASN A 152 9.62 -18.04 -24.51
C ASN A 152 9.09 -18.47 -23.13
N LEU A 153 7.89 -18.02 -22.77
CA LEU A 153 7.21 -18.32 -21.51
C LEU A 153 5.88 -19.00 -21.81
N SER A 154 5.69 -20.22 -21.29
CA SER A 154 4.41 -20.92 -21.45
C SER A 154 3.34 -20.31 -20.55
N ASN A 155 2.07 -20.41 -20.97
CA ASN A 155 0.94 -19.95 -20.17
C ASN A 155 0.90 -20.65 -18.79
N GLU A 156 1.19 -21.95 -18.74
CA GLU A 156 1.25 -22.72 -17.49
C GLU A 156 2.31 -22.14 -16.54
N ARG A 157 3.51 -21.88 -17.05
CA ARG A 157 4.59 -21.32 -16.24
C ARG A 157 4.28 -19.89 -15.78
N TRP A 158 3.59 -19.12 -16.61
CA TRP A 158 3.13 -17.78 -16.25
C TRP A 158 2.10 -17.81 -15.11
N GLU A 159 1.14 -18.74 -15.13
CA GLU A 159 0.19 -18.93 -14.03
C GLU A 159 0.90 -19.31 -12.72
N GLU A 160 1.92 -20.17 -12.78
CA GLU A 160 2.73 -20.52 -11.62
C GLU A 160 3.46 -19.30 -11.05
N ILE A 161 4.05 -18.45 -11.90
CA ILE A 161 4.74 -17.22 -11.47
C ILE A 161 3.76 -16.26 -10.78
N LYS A 162 2.57 -16.08 -11.34
CA LYS A 162 1.52 -15.26 -10.71
C LYS A 162 1.11 -15.83 -9.35
N HIS A 163 0.87 -17.13 -9.27
CA HIS A 163 0.52 -17.81 -8.02
C HIS A 163 1.62 -17.64 -6.96
N ASP A 164 2.88 -17.87 -7.32
CA ASP A 164 4.02 -17.71 -6.43
C ASP A 164 4.20 -16.28 -5.93
N THR A 165 3.89 -15.30 -6.77
CA THR A 165 3.92 -13.87 -6.41
C THR A 165 2.90 -13.58 -5.30
N VAL A 166 1.66 -14.05 -5.45
CA VAL A 166 0.61 -13.95 -4.41
C VAL A 166 1.06 -14.62 -3.11
N GLN A 167 1.66 -15.80 -3.21
CA GLN A 167 2.12 -16.57 -2.05
C GLN A 167 3.42 -16.04 -1.43
N GLY A 168 4.02 -14.97 -1.96
CA GLY A 168 5.32 -14.46 -1.52
C GLY A 168 5.36 -14.09 -0.03
N GLY A 169 4.29 -13.49 0.51
CA GLY A 169 4.18 -13.18 1.94
C GLY A 169 4.19 -14.44 2.81
N SER A 170 3.34 -15.41 2.47
CA SER A 170 3.24 -16.71 3.16
C SER A 170 4.56 -17.50 3.10
N ARG A 171 5.26 -17.46 1.95
CA ARG A 171 6.56 -18.10 1.76
C ARG A 171 7.61 -17.52 2.71
N ILE A 172 7.66 -16.20 2.88
CA ILE A 172 8.58 -15.56 3.84
C ILE A 172 8.28 -15.98 5.28
N ILE A 173 7.00 -16.02 5.67
CA ILE A 173 6.60 -16.48 7.02
C ILE A 173 7.07 -17.91 7.25
N LYS A 174 6.85 -18.80 6.28
CA LYS A 174 7.28 -20.21 6.37
C LYS A 174 8.80 -20.35 6.53
N LEU A 175 9.59 -19.53 5.83
CA LEU A 175 11.06 -19.59 5.85
C LEU A 175 11.67 -18.91 7.07
N ARG A 176 11.12 -17.78 7.53
CA ARG A 176 11.70 -16.96 8.61
C ARG A 176 11.04 -17.16 9.98
N GLY A 177 9.90 -17.84 10.02
CA GLY A 177 9.06 -17.98 11.21
C GLY A 177 8.30 -16.71 11.60
N ARG A 178 8.32 -15.66 10.77
CA ARG A 178 7.65 -14.37 11.01
C ARG A 178 7.46 -13.60 9.71
N SER A 179 6.55 -12.63 9.72
CA SER A 179 6.29 -11.73 8.59
C SER A 179 7.55 -10.98 8.13
N SER A 180 7.59 -10.61 6.85
CA SER A 180 8.63 -9.74 6.30
C SER A 180 8.66 -8.41 7.04
N PHE A 181 9.86 -7.96 7.44
CA PHE A 181 10.05 -6.66 8.09
C PHE A 181 11.05 -5.77 7.34
N GLN A 182 12.03 -6.35 6.65
CA GLN A 182 13.07 -5.58 5.95
C GLN A 182 12.55 -4.91 4.67
N SER A 183 11.98 -5.68 3.74
CA SER A 183 11.44 -5.15 2.48
C SER A 183 10.29 -4.14 2.67
N PRO A 184 9.30 -4.34 3.57
CA PRO A 184 8.29 -3.31 3.81
C PRO A 184 8.89 -2.04 4.44
N ALA A 185 9.81 -2.17 5.41
CA ALA A 185 10.45 -1.01 6.02
C ALA A 185 11.23 -0.17 4.99
N TYR A 186 12.04 -0.83 4.15
CA TYR A 186 12.79 -0.14 3.10
C TYR A 186 11.90 0.64 2.14
N ASN A 187 10.85 0.00 1.60
CA ASN A 187 9.95 0.68 0.67
C ASN A 187 9.19 1.82 1.33
N ALA A 188 8.71 1.65 2.56
CA ALA A 188 8.02 2.72 3.27
C ALA A 188 8.93 3.94 3.56
N VAL A 189 10.20 3.69 3.91
CA VAL A 189 11.19 4.76 4.04
C VAL A 189 11.43 5.46 2.71
N LYS A 190 11.52 4.72 1.59
CA LYS A 190 11.65 5.32 0.26
C LYS A 190 10.43 6.14 -0.16
N MET A 191 9.23 5.71 0.20
CA MET A 191 8.00 6.50 -0.02
C MET A 191 8.03 7.83 0.75
N ILE A 192 8.48 7.82 2.02
CA ILE A 192 8.63 9.06 2.81
C ILE A 192 9.78 9.92 2.31
N GLU A 193 10.93 9.34 1.95
CA GLU A 193 12.06 10.09 1.38
C GLU A 193 11.63 10.88 0.13
N ALA A 194 10.82 10.27 -0.74
CA ALA A 194 10.24 10.94 -1.89
C ALA A 194 9.31 12.08 -1.50
N ALA A 195 8.44 11.86 -0.51
CA ALA A 195 7.54 12.87 0.03
C ALA A 195 8.27 14.04 0.72
N MET A 196 9.47 13.80 1.25
CA MET A 196 10.36 14.82 1.81
C MET A 196 11.12 15.62 0.74
N GLY A 197 10.93 15.29 -0.55
CA GLY A 197 11.59 15.95 -1.69
C GLY A 197 12.91 15.31 -2.13
N GLY A 198 13.18 14.07 -1.73
CA GLY A 198 14.25 13.23 -2.27
C GLY A 198 13.93 12.69 -3.67
N GLU A 199 14.54 11.55 -4.03
CA GLU A 199 14.19 10.86 -5.27
C GLU A 199 12.72 10.43 -5.28
N LYS A 200 12.07 10.60 -6.43
CA LYS A 200 10.67 10.19 -6.61
C LYS A 200 10.51 8.69 -6.40
N PHE A 201 9.45 8.29 -5.71
CA PHE A 201 9.06 6.89 -5.61
C PHE A 201 8.03 6.57 -6.69
N THR A 202 8.37 5.63 -7.58
CA THR A 202 7.59 5.33 -8.80
C THR A 202 7.07 3.89 -8.87
N LEU A 203 7.23 3.11 -7.79
CA LEU A 203 6.55 1.82 -7.67
C LEU A 203 5.10 2.05 -7.23
N PRO A 204 4.18 1.09 -7.48
CA PRO A 204 2.80 1.22 -7.07
C PRO A 204 2.66 1.40 -5.56
N ALA A 205 1.93 2.44 -5.17
CA ALA A 205 1.51 2.71 -3.80
C ALA A 205 -0.02 2.71 -3.74
N GLY A 206 -0.57 2.36 -2.59
CA GLY A 206 -1.99 2.53 -2.36
C GLY A 206 -2.31 4.00 -2.17
N CYS A 207 -3.25 4.52 -2.95
CA CYS A 207 -3.73 5.89 -2.84
C CYS A 207 -5.25 5.93 -2.95
N TYR A 208 -5.84 7.06 -2.56
CA TYR A 208 -7.28 7.25 -2.63
C TYR A 208 -7.71 7.46 -4.09
N VAL A 209 -8.69 6.67 -4.53
CA VAL A 209 -9.25 6.71 -5.88
C VAL A 209 -10.74 7.02 -5.81
N ASN A 210 -11.09 8.13 -6.47
CA ASN A 210 -12.46 8.58 -6.70
C ASN A 210 -12.50 9.24 -8.08
N ASP A 211 -12.50 8.43 -9.14
CA ASP A 211 -12.26 8.85 -10.52
C ASP A 211 -13.36 8.35 -11.46
N ASP A 212 -14.12 9.27 -12.05
CA ASP A 212 -15.20 8.96 -13.00
C ASP A 212 -14.68 8.30 -14.29
N ARG A 213 -13.44 8.56 -14.69
CA ARG A 213 -12.86 8.03 -15.93
C ARG A 213 -12.67 6.52 -15.87
N LEU A 214 -12.42 5.99 -14.67
CA LEU A 214 -12.31 4.55 -14.39
C LEU A 214 -13.61 3.94 -13.86
N GLY A 215 -14.55 4.78 -13.42
CA GLY A 215 -15.73 4.33 -12.66
C GLY A 215 -15.39 3.81 -11.26
N PHE A 216 -14.20 4.12 -10.74
CA PHE A 216 -13.74 3.67 -9.42
C PHE A 216 -13.98 4.77 -8.39
N LYS A 217 -14.70 4.43 -7.32
CA LYS A 217 -15.22 5.41 -6.36
C LYS A 217 -14.89 5.02 -4.93
N ASN A 218 -14.28 5.96 -4.21
CA ASN A 218 -14.17 5.96 -2.76
C ASN A 218 -13.46 4.71 -2.21
N VAL A 219 -12.27 4.42 -2.70
CA VAL A 219 -11.43 3.29 -2.23
C VAL A 219 -9.98 3.71 -2.10
N MET A 220 -9.20 3.01 -1.28
CA MET A 220 -7.75 2.99 -1.40
C MET A 220 -7.36 1.76 -2.22
N MET A 221 -6.48 1.94 -3.21
CA MET A 221 -5.98 0.83 -4.02
C MET A 221 -4.62 1.16 -4.61
N ALA A 222 -3.83 0.14 -4.92
CA ALA A 222 -2.55 0.27 -5.60
C ALA A 222 -2.76 0.81 -7.02
N MET A 223 -2.07 1.89 -7.37
CA MET A 223 -2.18 2.56 -8.67
C MET A 223 -0.79 2.86 -9.26
N PRO A 224 -0.69 3.26 -10.55
CA PRO A 224 0.55 3.75 -11.16
C PRO A 224 0.88 5.11 -10.56
N THR A 225 1.51 5.11 -9.39
CA THR A 225 1.73 6.30 -8.58
C THR A 225 3.12 6.87 -8.74
N THR A 226 3.20 8.19 -8.63
CA THR A 226 4.42 8.92 -8.27
C THR A 226 4.21 9.59 -6.92
N ILE A 227 5.12 9.34 -5.98
CA ILE A 227 5.22 10.14 -4.74
C ILE A 227 6.39 11.11 -4.91
N ASP A 228 6.14 12.38 -4.62
CA ASP A 228 7.14 13.43 -4.52
C ASP A 228 6.78 14.45 -3.43
N LYS A 229 7.50 15.57 -3.35
CA LYS A 229 7.27 16.63 -2.34
C LYS A 229 5.86 17.22 -2.32
N THR A 230 5.05 16.97 -3.34
CA THR A 230 3.66 17.44 -3.44
C THR A 230 2.63 16.36 -3.06
N GLY A 231 3.11 15.21 -2.57
CA GLY A 231 2.30 14.06 -2.18
C GLY A 231 2.26 12.97 -3.24
N VAL A 232 1.22 12.13 -3.17
CA VAL A 232 0.97 11.06 -4.14
C VAL A 232 0.07 11.53 -5.28
N HIS A 233 0.45 11.16 -6.50
CA HIS A 233 -0.31 11.33 -7.73
C HIS A 233 -0.38 10.00 -8.47
N TYR A 234 -1.45 9.74 -9.21
CA TYR A 234 -1.55 8.54 -10.04
C TYR A 234 -1.93 8.87 -11.48
N ASP A 235 -1.39 8.06 -12.39
CA ASP A 235 -1.81 8.01 -13.78
C ASP A 235 -2.89 6.95 -13.98
N LEU A 236 -3.63 7.03 -15.09
CA LEU A 236 -4.58 5.99 -15.46
C LEU A 236 -3.81 4.71 -15.86
N PRO A 237 -4.15 3.54 -15.27
CA PRO A 237 -3.57 2.27 -15.67
C PRO A 237 -3.79 2.01 -17.16
N THR A 238 -2.74 1.54 -17.85
CA THR A 238 -2.81 1.14 -19.24
C THR A 238 -2.45 -0.34 -19.33
N GLY A 239 -3.33 -1.14 -19.91
CA GLY A 239 -3.18 -2.58 -20.03
C GLY A 239 -4.14 -3.17 -21.06
N THR A 240 -4.12 -4.51 -21.19
CA THR A 240 -5.07 -5.26 -22.04
C THR A 240 -6.48 -5.22 -21.45
N GLU A 241 -7.48 -5.63 -22.24
CA GLU A 241 -8.86 -5.76 -21.75
C GLU A 241 -8.96 -6.71 -20.54
N GLU A 242 -8.19 -7.79 -20.53
CA GLU A 242 -8.13 -8.75 -19.43
C GLU A 242 -7.52 -8.14 -18.17
N GLU A 243 -6.44 -7.38 -18.30
CA GLU A 243 -5.78 -6.69 -17.17
C GLU A 243 -6.71 -5.64 -16.56
N MET A 244 -7.40 -4.87 -17.40
CA MET A 244 -8.37 -3.87 -16.94
C MET A 244 -9.61 -4.52 -16.31
N ALA A 245 -10.06 -5.68 -16.81
CA ALA A 245 -11.12 -6.46 -16.19
C ALA A 245 -10.71 -7.02 -14.82
N ALA A 246 -9.47 -7.52 -14.69
CA ALA A 246 -8.91 -7.97 -13.41
C ALA A 246 -8.81 -6.82 -12.40
N LEU A 247 -8.40 -5.63 -12.84
CA LEU A 247 -8.37 -4.43 -11.99
C LEU A 247 -9.78 -4.04 -11.52
N LYS A 248 -10.78 -4.13 -12.40
CA LYS A 248 -12.18 -3.88 -12.02
C LYS A 248 -12.69 -4.90 -10.99
N ALA A 249 -12.40 -6.18 -11.18
CA ALA A 249 -12.78 -7.22 -10.21
C ALA A 249 -12.12 -6.98 -8.84
N SER A 250 -10.85 -6.56 -8.85
CA SER A 250 -10.13 -6.13 -7.65
C SER A 250 -10.80 -4.95 -6.95
N TYR A 251 -11.16 -3.90 -7.71
CA TYR A 251 -11.92 -2.75 -7.21
C TYR A 251 -13.25 -3.17 -6.57
N GLU A 252 -14.01 -4.06 -7.21
CA GLU A 252 -15.27 -4.56 -6.69
C GLU A 252 -15.09 -5.31 -5.36
N HIS A 253 -13.98 -6.04 -5.19
CA HIS A 253 -13.63 -6.65 -3.91
C HIS A 253 -13.35 -5.60 -2.83
N LEU A 254 -12.57 -4.56 -3.16
CA LEU A 254 -12.26 -3.46 -2.24
C LEU A 254 -13.52 -2.68 -1.82
N CYS A 255 -14.48 -2.50 -2.74
CA CYS A 255 -15.79 -1.95 -2.41
C CYS A 255 -16.54 -2.81 -1.38
N LYS A 256 -16.53 -4.14 -1.52
CA LYS A 256 -17.15 -5.03 -0.52
C LYS A 256 -16.49 -4.89 0.84
N MET A 257 -15.16 -4.81 0.90
CA MET A 257 -14.43 -4.60 2.16
C MET A 257 -14.73 -3.23 2.78
N ARG A 258 -14.82 -2.17 1.97
CA ARG A 258 -15.27 -0.85 2.43
C ARG A 258 -16.68 -0.92 3.01
N ASP A 259 -17.62 -1.53 2.30
CA ASP A 259 -19.02 -1.59 2.71
C ASP A 259 -19.20 -2.47 3.97
N GLU A 260 -18.35 -3.49 4.13
CA GLU A 260 -18.25 -4.29 5.36
C GLU A 260 -17.84 -3.41 6.55
N ILE A 261 -16.79 -2.59 6.43
CA ILE A 261 -16.36 -1.71 7.55
C ILE A 261 -17.35 -0.58 7.84
N VAL A 262 -18.14 -0.14 6.85
CA VAL A 262 -19.29 0.75 7.05
C VAL A 262 -20.39 0.02 7.85
N THR A 263 -20.73 -1.20 7.46
CA THR A 263 -21.76 -2.03 8.13
C THR A 263 -21.38 -2.34 9.57
N LEU A 264 -20.09 -2.55 9.83
CA LEU A 264 -19.55 -2.75 11.17
C LEU A 264 -19.52 -1.47 12.03
N GLY A 265 -19.91 -0.32 11.47
CA GLY A 265 -19.94 0.98 12.15
C GLY A 265 -18.55 1.52 12.50
N ILE A 266 -17.53 1.11 11.75
CA ILE A 266 -16.14 1.54 11.98
C ILE A 266 -15.91 2.89 11.30
N ILE A 267 -16.39 3.04 10.07
CA ILE A 267 -16.41 4.31 9.34
C ILE A 267 -17.85 4.68 8.99
N PRO A 268 -18.17 5.97 8.78
CA PRO A 268 -19.50 6.37 8.39
C PRO A 268 -19.83 5.93 6.96
N ALA A 269 -21.11 6.04 6.58
CA ALA A 269 -21.53 5.83 5.20
C ALA A 269 -20.77 6.78 4.26
N VAL A 270 -20.50 6.34 3.03
CA VAL A 270 -19.72 7.12 2.04
C VAL A 270 -20.26 8.53 1.83
N ALA A 271 -21.58 8.70 1.84
CA ALA A 271 -22.23 10.01 1.70
C ALA A 271 -21.89 11.00 2.83
N ASP A 272 -21.45 10.48 3.97
CA ASP A 272 -21.18 11.25 5.19
C ASP A 272 -19.69 11.51 5.43
N TRP A 273 -18.77 10.92 4.65
CA TRP A 273 -17.32 11.06 4.86
C TRP A 273 -16.84 12.51 4.90
N LYS A 274 -17.50 13.40 4.13
CA LYS A 274 -17.22 14.85 4.13
C LYS A 274 -17.47 15.54 5.47
N LYS A 275 -18.25 14.93 6.37
CA LYS A 275 -18.47 15.44 7.73
C LYS A 275 -17.22 15.25 8.60
N ASP A 276 -16.51 14.14 8.40
CA ASP A 276 -15.31 13.80 9.16
C ASP A 276 -14.03 14.36 8.51
N ASN A 277 -13.97 14.32 7.17
CA ASN A 277 -12.91 14.88 6.37
C ASN A 277 -13.44 15.62 5.13
N VAL A 278 -13.41 16.95 5.20
CA VAL A 278 -13.88 17.86 4.15
C VAL A 278 -13.07 17.80 2.84
N ASN A 279 -11.91 17.13 2.84
CA ASN A 279 -11.04 17.01 1.67
C ASN A 279 -11.35 15.77 0.78
N LEU A 280 -12.32 14.94 1.16
CA LEU A 280 -12.78 13.77 0.40
C LEU A 280 -13.87 14.10 -0.63
#